data_AF-G1Q4W1-F1
#
_entry.id   AF-G1Q4W1-F1
#
_cell.length_a   1.000
_cell.length_b   1.000
_cell.length_c   1.000
_cell.angle_alpha   90.00
_cell.angle_beta   90.00
_cell.angle_gamma   90.00
#
_symmetry.space_group_name_H-M   'P 1'
#
loop_
_entity.id
_entity.type
_entity.pdbx_description
1 polymer ?
#
loop_
_entity_poly.entity_id
_entity_poly.type
_entity_poly.pdbx_seq_one_letter_code
_entity_poly.pdbx_strand_id
1 'polypeptide(L)'
;RFAVDFKIGSSDSEIAFHFNPRFENGGYVVCNTKQKGWWGTEERTMMNPFHMGKPFEIRILVESAMFQVTVNGAAFYQYVHRVPFHRVDNISVTGAVELTHISFQFLQDARAVSVQRMQFYPSLSGSPESKEWKPKPLPSSRQPDLSALSPLTPTHCHSDLPI
;
A
#
# COMPACT_ATOMS: atom_id res chain seq x y z
N ARG A 1 -21.42 11.43 -1.36
CA ARG A 1 -20.48 10.29 -1.60
C ARG A 1 -20.27 10.12 -3.09
N PHE A 2 -19.15 9.54 -3.49
CA PHE A 2 -18.91 9.04 -4.84
C PHE A 2 -18.29 7.65 -4.76
N ALA A 3 -18.26 6.89 -5.86
CA ALA A 3 -17.65 5.58 -5.91
C ALA A 3 -16.79 5.40 -7.16
N VAL A 4 -15.71 4.64 -7.02
CA VAL A 4 -14.91 4.10 -8.12
C VAL A 4 -14.99 2.59 -8.03
N ASP A 5 -15.52 1.95 -9.08
CA ASP A 5 -15.77 0.52 -9.12
C ASP A 5 -14.95 -0.14 -10.23
N PHE A 6 -14.24 -1.20 -9.86
CA PHE A 6 -13.61 -2.15 -10.79
C PHE A 6 -14.56 -3.33 -10.94
N LYS A 7 -15.20 -3.43 -12.11
CA LYS A 7 -16.32 -4.34 -12.39
C LYS A 7 -15.88 -5.53 -13.24
N ILE A 8 -16.64 -6.63 -13.11
CA ILE A 8 -16.51 -7.82 -13.95
C ILE A 8 -17.75 -7.91 -14.83
N GLY A 9 -17.57 -7.66 -16.12
CA GLY A 9 -18.64 -7.47 -17.08
C GLY A 9 -19.38 -6.14 -16.90
N SER A 10 -20.47 -5.98 -17.65
CA SER A 10 -21.24 -4.73 -17.71
C SER A 10 -22.24 -4.54 -16.55
N SER A 11 -22.63 -5.62 -15.87
CA SER A 11 -23.64 -5.57 -14.80
C SER A 11 -23.11 -4.99 -13.48
N ASP A 12 -24.00 -4.42 -12.66
CA ASP A 12 -23.68 -3.97 -11.29
C ASP A 12 -23.73 -5.11 -10.26
N SER A 13 -23.67 -6.36 -10.71
CA SER A 13 -23.76 -7.54 -9.83
C SER A 13 -22.40 -8.10 -9.40
N GLU A 14 -21.34 -7.80 -10.15
CA GLU A 14 -19.98 -8.25 -9.89
C GLU A 14 -19.02 -7.05 -9.85
N ILE A 15 -18.59 -6.66 -8.65
CA ILE A 15 -17.65 -5.56 -8.41
C ILE A 15 -16.46 -6.13 -7.64
N ALA A 16 -15.30 -6.22 -8.28
CA ALA A 16 -14.09 -6.74 -7.66
C ALA A 16 -13.59 -5.82 -6.54
N PHE A 17 -13.63 -4.50 -6.79
CA PHE A 17 -13.22 -3.48 -5.84
C PHE A 17 -14.13 -2.26 -5.95
N HIS A 18 -14.88 -1.99 -4.88
CA HIS A 18 -15.72 -0.81 -4.69
C HIS A 18 -15.01 0.14 -3.74
N PHE A 19 -14.52 1.28 -4.23
CA PHE A 19 -13.90 2.33 -3.43
C PHE A 19 -14.89 3.49 -3.25
N ASN A 20 -15.37 3.73 -2.03
CA ASN A 20 -16.49 4.62 -1.79
C ASN A 20 -16.26 5.62 -0.64
N PRO A 21 -15.73 6.81 -0.98
CA PRO A 21 -15.65 7.92 -0.04
C PRO A 21 -17.03 8.46 0.34
N ARG A 22 -17.28 8.51 1.65
CA ARG A 22 -18.51 9.04 2.26
C ARG A 22 -18.17 10.24 3.14
N PHE A 23 -19.03 11.25 3.10
CA PHE A 23 -18.82 12.54 3.78
C PHE A 23 -19.75 12.70 5.00
N GLU A 24 -20.51 11.67 5.33
CA GLU A 24 -21.33 11.60 6.55
C GLU A 24 -20.45 11.33 7.80
N ASN A 25 -20.93 11.74 8.97
CA ASN A 25 -20.35 11.40 10.28
C ASN A 25 -18.84 11.68 10.43
N GLY A 26 -18.38 12.84 9.96
CA GLY A 26 -16.96 13.21 10.01
C GLY A 26 -16.12 12.70 8.85
N GLY A 27 -16.71 11.90 7.96
CA GLY A 27 -16.09 11.42 6.73
C GLY A 27 -15.29 10.14 6.91
N TYR A 28 -15.52 9.17 6.02
CA TYR A 28 -14.81 7.89 6.00
C TYR A 28 -14.83 7.29 4.60
N VAL A 29 -14.00 6.28 4.35
CA VAL A 29 -13.99 5.54 3.09
C VAL A 29 -14.41 4.09 3.36
N VAL A 30 -15.28 3.57 2.50
CA VAL A 30 -15.66 2.16 2.49
C VAL A 30 -15.04 1.47 1.29
N CYS A 31 -14.42 0.32 1.52
CA CYS A 31 -13.95 -0.59 0.50
C CYS A 31 -14.72 -1.92 0.59
N ASN A 32 -15.15 -2.48 -0.53
CA ASN A 32 -15.82 -3.79 -0.53
C ASN A 32 -15.74 -4.49 -1.90
N THR A 33 -16.26 -5.71 -1.95
CA THR A 33 -16.44 -6.52 -3.16
C THR A 33 -17.91 -6.95 -3.22
N LYS A 34 -18.49 -6.94 -4.41
CA LYS A 34 -19.84 -7.43 -4.70
C LYS A 34 -19.76 -8.66 -5.58
N GLN A 35 -20.39 -9.76 -5.19
CA GLN A 35 -20.44 -10.99 -5.98
C GLN A 35 -21.89 -11.48 -6.04
N LYS A 36 -22.37 -11.80 -7.24
CA LYS A 36 -23.73 -12.26 -7.54
C LYS A 36 -24.80 -11.33 -6.99
N GLY A 37 -24.52 -10.02 -7.00
CA GLY A 37 -25.42 -9.00 -6.46
C GLY A 37 -25.26 -8.73 -4.95
N TRP A 38 -24.48 -9.52 -4.22
CA TRP A 38 -24.35 -9.41 -2.77
C TRP A 38 -23.04 -8.75 -2.37
N TRP A 39 -23.12 -7.79 -1.45
CA TRP A 39 -21.95 -7.17 -0.84
C TRP A 39 -21.30 -8.11 0.17
N GLY A 40 -19.97 -8.17 0.17
CA GLY A 40 -19.20 -8.83 1.21
C GLY A 40 -19.06 -7.98 2.48
N THR A 41 -18.12 -8.35 3.34
CA THR A 41 -17.78 -7.57 4.54
C THR A 41 -17.14 -6.25 4.17
N GLU A 42 -17.69 -5.13 4.64
CA GLU A 42 -17.09 -3.82 4.41
C GLU A 42 -15.76 -3.68 5.15
N GLU A 43 -14.76 -3.13 4.48
CA GLU A 43 -13.57 -2.56 5.11
C GLU A 43 -13.75 -1.05 5.21
N ARG A 44 -13.53 -0.48 6.39
CA ARG A 44 -13.77 0.94 6.66
C ARG A 44 -12.53 1.63 7.17
N THR A 45 -12.21 2.77 6.57
CA THR A 45 -11.17 3.67 7.03
C THR A 45 -11.84 4.94 7.53
N MET A 46 -11.72 5.22 8.83
CA MET A 46 -12.34 6.38 9.50
C MET A 46 -11.64 7.72 9.19
N MET A 47 -10.89 7.75 8.09
CA MET A 47 -10.24 8.93 7.53
C MET A 47 -10.72 9.09 6.10
N ASN A 48 -11.06 10.32 5.72
CA ASN A 48 -11.44 10.67 4.36
C ASN A 48 -10.45 11.70 3.80
N PRO A 49 -9.65 11.36 2.76
CA PRO A 49 -8.65 12.25 2.19
C PRO A 49 -9.24 13.26 1.19
N PHE A 50 -10.56 13.24 0.98
CA PHE A 50 -11.26 14.08 0.04
C PHE A 50 -11.98 15.23 0.75
N HIS A 51 -12.02 16.39 0.10
CA HIS A 51 -12.76 17.55 0.55
C HIS A 51 -13.77 17.97 -0.53
N MET A 52 -14.99 18.31 -0.12
CA MET A 52 -16.03 18.75 -1.06
C MET A 52 -15.58 20.00 -1.83
N GLY A 53 -15.81 20.01 -3.15
CA GLY A 53 -15.45 21.12 -4.03
C GLY A 53 -13.94 21.31 -4.28
N LYS A 54 -13.09 20.40 -3.80
CA LYS A 54 -11.64 20.44 -4.08
C LYS A 54 -11.28 19.38 -5.13
N PRO A 55 -10.37 19.71 -6.08
CA PRO A 55 -9.83 18.73 -6.99
C PRO A 55 -9.00 17.70 -6.22
N PHE A 56 -8.94 16.49 -6.75
CA PHE A 56 -8.15 15.41 -6.19
C PHE A 56 -7.63 14.50 -7.29
N GLU A 57 -6.63 13.69 -6.94
CA GLU A 57 -6.10 12.62 -7.77
C GLU A 57 -6.19 11.31 -7.00
N ILE A 58 -6.71 10.26 -7.66
CA ILE A 58 -6.68 8.89 -7.17
C ILE A 58 -5.77 8.09 -8.11
N ARG A 59 -4.75 7.44 -7.57
CA ARG A 59 -3.96 6.42 -8.27
C ARG A 59 -4.24 5.07 -7.64
N ILE A 60 -4.60 4.09 -8.46
CA ILE A 60 -4.86 2.72 -8.03
C ILE A 60 -3.88 1.82 -8.77
N LEU A 61 -2.88 1.34 -8.04
CA LEU A 61 -1.92 0.38 -8.54
C LEU A 61 -2.47 -1.04 -8.32
N VAL A 62 -2.59 -1.81 -9.39
CA VAL A 62 -2.92 -3.22 -9.34
C VAL A 62 -1.63 -4.02 -9.14
N GLU A 63 -1.45 -4.56 -7.95
CA GLU A 63 -0.40 -5.53 -7.66
C GLU A 63 -0.93 -6.96 -7.72
N SER A 64 -0.04 -7.95 -7.63
CA SER A 64 -0.41 -9.36 -7.65
C SER A 64 -1.34 -9.77 -6.49
N ALA A 65 -1.21 -9.13 -5.33
CA ALA A 65 -1.97 -9.47 -4.11
C ALA A 65 -3.09 -8.48 -3.76
N MET A 66 -3.01 -7.23 -4.23
CA MET A 66 -3.90 -6.16 -3.77
C MET A 66 -4.03 -5.00 -4.75
N PHE A 67 -5.01 -4.13 -4.50
CA PHE A 67 -5.06 -2.77 -5.01
C PHE A 67 -4.40 -1.82 -4.00
N GLN A 68 -3.38 -1.06 -4.42
CA GLN A 68 -2.81 0.02 -3.63
C GLN A 68 -3.39 1.37 -4.07
N VAL A 69 -4.04 2.07 -3.14
CA VAL A 69 -4.68 3.36 -3.36
C VAL A 69 -3.80 4.48 -2.82
N THR A 70 -3.47 5.42 -3.68
CA THR A 70 -2.79 6.68 -3.35
C THR A 70 -3.74 7.83 -3.67
N VAL A 71 -3.91 8.78 -2.75
CA VAL A 71 -4.72 9.98 -2.95
C VAL A 71 -3.83 11.20 -2.83
N ASN A 72 -3.84 12.07 -3.84
CA ASN A 72 -3.02 13.29 -3.89
C ASN A 72 -1.53 13.03 -3.61
N GLY A 73 -0.99 11.93 -4.14
CA GLY A 73 0.42 11.53 -3.97
C GLY A 73 0.74 10.85 -2.64
N ALA A 74 -0.18 10.79 -1.67
CA ALA A 74 0.01 10.10 -0.40
C ALA A 74 -0.63 8.70 -0.40
N ALA A 75 0.10 7.69 0.07
CA ALA A 75 -0.43 6.35 0.26
C ALA A 75 -1.62 6.40 1.22
N PHE A 76 -2.74 5.80 0.81
CA PHE A 76 -4.00 5.91 1.55
C PHE A 76 -4.54 4.56 2.02
N TYR A 77 -4.60 3.57 1.11
CA TYR A 77 -5.24 2.30 1.44
C TYR A 77 -4.69 1.13 0.63
N GLN A 78 -4.76 -0.08 1.19
CA GLN A 78 -4.44 -1.33 0.50
C GLN A 78 -5.62 -2.27 0.64
N TYR A 79 -6.17 -2.72 -0.49
CA TYR A 79 -7.31 -3.63 -0.52
C TYR A 79 -6.91 -4.97 -1.13
N VAL A 80 -6.85 -6.01 -0.30
CA VAL A 80 -6.47 -7.36 -0.76
C VAL A 80 -7.51 -7.90 -1.73
N HIS A 81 -7.06 -8.52 -2.82
CA HIS A 81 -7.95 -9.09 -3.83
C HIS A 81 -8.85 -10.17 -3.22
N ARG A 82 -10.17 -9.95 -3.24
CA ARG A 82 -11.16 -10.98 -2.86
C ARG A 82 -11.65 -11.81 -4.04
N VAL A 83 -11.40 -11.34 -5.26
CA VAL A 83 -11.64 -12.03 -6.52
C VAL A 83 -10.43 -11.83 -7.44
N PRO A 84 -10.20 -12.69 -8.45
CA PRO A 84 -9.07 -12.54 -9.35
C PRO A 84 -9.15 -11.23 -10.15
N PHE A 85 -8.14 -10.35 -9.99
CA PHE A 85 -8.12 -9.02 -10.61
C PHE A 85 -8.16 -9.06 -12.14
N HIS A 86 -7.66 -10.12 -12.78
CA HIS A 86 -7.68 -10.27 -14.24
C HIS A 86 -9.09 -10.43 -14.83
N ARG A 87 -10.11 -10.69 -14.00
CA ARG A 87 -11.51 -10.71 -14.44
C ARG A 87 -12.10 -9.31 -14.62
N VAL A 88 -11.45 -8.28 -14.08
CA VAL A 88 -11.91 -6.91 -14.19
C VAL A 88 -11.68 -6.42 -15.62
N ASP A 89 -12.74 -5.90 -16.22
CA ASP A 89 -12.76 -5.42 -17.60
C ASP A 89 -13.45 -4.05 -17.75
N ASN A 90 -14.05 -3.54 -16.67
CA ASN A 90 -14.79 -2.28 -16.67
C ASN A 90 -14.40 -1.43 -15.44
N ILE A 91 -14.29 -0.12 -15.64
CA ILE A 91 -14.25 0.86 -14.56
C ILE A 91 -15.50 1.73 -14.62
N SER A 92 -16.14 1.98 -13.48
CA SER A 92 -17.22 2.96 -13.39
C SER A 92 -17.00 3.93 -12.25
N VAL A 93 -17.33 5.19 -12.50
CA VAL A 93 -17.30 6.24 -11.49
C VAL A 93 -18.69 6.82 -11.37
N THR A 94 -19.23 6.87 -10.15
CA THR A 94 -20.61 7.30 -9.91
C THR A 94 -20.72 8.20 -8.68
N GLY A 95 -21.82 8.94 -8.58
CA GLY A 95 -22.14 9.80 -7.44
C GLY A 95 -21.64 11.23 -7.60
N ALA A 96 -21.45 11.93 -6.48
CA ALA A 96 -21.14 13.36 -6.45
C ALA A 96 -19.65 13.62 -6.71
N VAL A 97 -19.24 13.51 -7.97
CA VAL A 97 -17.88 13.76 -8.45
C VAL A 97 -17.92 14.28 -9.89
N GLU A 98 -17.04 15.22 -10.20
CA GLU A 98 -16.79 15.65 -11.58
C GLU A 98 -15.47 15.02 -12.05
N LEU A 99 -15.49 14.40 -13.24
CA LEU A 99 -14.33 13.74 -13.80
C LEU A 99 -13.64 14.64 -14.82
N THR A 100 -12.35 14.89 -14.60
CA THR A 100 -11.51 15.59 -15.59
C THR A 100 -10.89 14.63 -16.60
N HIS A 101 -10.28 13.54 -16.12
CA HIS A 101 -9.71 12.51 -16.98
C HIS A 101 -9.55 11.18 -16.23
N ILE A 102 -9.44 10.09 -16.99
CA ILE A 102 -9.04 8.76 -16.50
C ILE A 102 -7.89 8.31 -17.42
N SER A 103 -6.79 7.82 -16.85
CA SER A 103 -5.65 7.32 -17.62
C SER A 103 -5.19 5.96 -17.09
N PHE A 104 -4.61 5.15 -17.98
CA PHE A 104 -4.07 3.84 -17.68
C PHE A 104 -2.61 3.81 -18.06
N GLN A 105 -1.77 3.26 -17.19
CA GLN A 105 -0.32 3.17 -17.40
C GLN A 105 0.15 1.78 -17.00
N PHE A 106 1.00 1.16 -17.82
CA PHE A 106 1.65 -0.10 -17.50
C PHE A 106 3.02 0.18 -16.89
N LEU A 107 3.25 -0.25 -15.65
CA LEU A 107 4.51 0.02 -14.94
C LEU A 107 5.76 -0.65 -15.54
N GLN A 108 5.61 -1.45 -16.61
CA GLN A 108 6.76 -1.97 -17.35
C GLN A 108 7.46 -0.88 -18.19
N ASP A 109 6.75 0.17 -18.58
CA ASP A 109 7.33 1.31 -19.32
C ASP A 109 8.14 2.26 -18.41
N ALA A 110 8.00 2.16 -17.09
CA ALA A 110 8.72 3.00 -16.13
C ALA A 110 10.15 2.52 -15.82
N ARG A 111 10.52 1.28 -16.20
CA ARG A 111 11.89 0.74 -16.03
C ARG A 111 12.81 0.99 -17.23
N ALA A 112 12.29 1.54 -18.34
CA ALA A 112 13.07 1.81 -19.54
C ALA A 112 14.00 3.05 -19.41
N VAL A 113 13.93 3.81 -18.31
CA VAL A 113 14.80 4.96 -18.03
C VAL A 113 15.63 4.73 -16.77
N SER A 114 16.56 3.78 -16.83
CA SER A 114 17.84 3.79 -16.07
C SER A 114 18.60 2.48 -16.27
N VAL A 115 18.77 2.02 -17.52
CA VAL A 115 19.94 1.19 -17.81
C VAL A 115 21.02 2.16 -18.26
N GLN A 116 21.86 2.57 -17.29
CA GLN A 116 23.07 3.29 -17.62
C GLN A 116 23.84 2.49 -18.68
N ARG A 117 24.08 3.19 -19.79
CA ARG A 117 24.92 2.84 -20.92
C ARG A 117 26.29 2.36 -20.43
N MET A 118 26.46 1.06 -20.17
CA MET A 118 27.78 0.48 -19.99
C MET A 118 28.43 0.46 -21.37
N GLN A 119 29.35 1.38 -21.59
CA GLN A 119 30.14 1.43 -22.82
C GLN A 119 31.01 0.18 -22.89
N PHE A 120 30.85 -0.58 -23.96
CA PHE A 120 31.73 -1.68 -24.33
C PHE A 120 33.12 -1.11 -24.65
N TYR A 121 34.12 -1.42 -23.83
CA TYR A 121 35.52 -1.40 -24.27
C TYR A 121 35.86 -2.80 -24.80
N PRO A 122 36.53 -2.94 -25.96
CA PRO A 122 36.99 -4.25 -26.43
C PRO A 122 38.06 -4.82 -25.49
N SER A 123 37.94 -6.12 -25.23
CA SER A 123 38.80 -6.93 -24.39
C SER A 123 40.28 -6.87 -24.77
N LEU A 124 41.12 -6.51 -23.80
CA LEU A 124 42.53 -6.90 -23.77
C LEU A 124 42.83 -7.45 -22.36
N SER A 125 42.97 -8.77 -22.25
CA SER A 125 43.63 -9.38 -21.09
C SER A 125 44.38 -10.64 -21.53
N GLY A 126 45.70 -10.49 -21.73
CA GLY A 126 46.61 -11.53 -21.24
C GLY A 126 46.54 -11.55 -19.72
N SER A 127 46.51 -12.76 -19.15
CA SER A 127 46.57 -13.01 -17.70
C SER A 127 47.95 -12.60 -17.15
N PRO A 128 48.03 -12.16 -15.89
CA PRO A 128 48.56 -13.11 -14.90
C PRO A 128 47.90 -13.08 -13.52
N GLU A 129 47.70 -14.29 -13.00
CA GLU A 129 47.92 -14.78 -11.63
C GLU A 129 47.36 -14.04 -10.41
N SER A 130 46.59 -14.82 -9.66
CA SER A 130 45.89 -14.54 -8.42
C SER A 130 46.77 -14.17 -7.24
N LYS A 131 46.36 -13.16 -6.47
CA LYS A 131 46.66 -13.06 -5.02
C LYS A 131 45.36 -13.14 -4.23
N GLU A 132 45.28 -14.21 -3.45
CA GLU A 132 44.16 -14.60 -2.60
C GLU A 132 44.00 -13.60 -1.44
N TRP A 133 42.85 -12.93 -1.35
CA TRP A 133 42.53 -12.00 -0.25
C TRP A 133 41.86 -12.76 0.91
N LYS A 134 42.52 -12.80 2.07
CA LYS A 134 41.94 -13.34 3.32
C LYS A 134 41.25 -12.19 4.07
N PRO A 135 39.94 -12.28 4.40
CA PRO A 135 39.27 -11.23 5.18
C PRO A 135 39.77 -11.22 6.63
N LYS A 136 39.94 -10.00 7.18
CA LYS A 136 40.30 -9.77 8.59
C LYS A 136 39.09 -10.07 9.50
N PRO A 137 39.28 -10.67 10.69
CA PRO A 137 38.18 -10.92 11.62
C PRO A 137 37.63 -9.62 12.22
N LEU A 138 36.31 -9.57 12.43
CA LEU A 138 35.61 -8.46 13.09
C LEU A 138 36.08 -8.28 14.55
N PRO A 139 36.09 -7.05 15.08
CA PRO A 139 36.36 -6.82 16.49
C PRO A 139 35.21 -7.37 17.37
N SER A 140 35.61 -8.05 18.44
CA SER A 140 34.75 -8.65 19.47
C SER A 140 33.85 -7.61 20.14
N SER A 141 32.55 -7.89 20.20
CA SER A 141 31.58 -7.15 20.99
C SER A 141 31.87 -7.33 22.47
N ARG A 142 32.21 -6.24 23.16
CA ARG A 142 32.21 -6.18 24.63
C ARG A 142 30.76 -6.30 25.10
N GLN A 143 30.45 -7.35 25.86
CA GLN A 143 29.18 -7.42 26.59
C GLN A 143 29.15 -6.34 27.69
N PRO A 144 28.02 -5.66 27.92
CA PRO A 144 27.85 -4.84 29.10
C PRO A 144 27.68 -5.72 30.34
N ASP A 145 28.43 -5.38 31.39
CA ASP A 145 28.39 -5.98 32.72
C ASP A 145 27.04 -5.69 33.40
N LEU A 146 26.30 -6.74 33.75
CA LEU A 146 25.05 -6.70 34.52
C LEU A 146 25.30 -7.11 35.98
N SER A 147 26.10 -6.34 36.71
CA SER A 147 26.29 -6.56 38.16
C SER A 147 25.91 -5.38 39.05
N ALA A 148 25.14 -4.41 38.55
CA ALA A 148 24.70 -3.27 39.35
C ALA A 148 23.24 -2.89 39.09
N LEU A 149 22.30 -3.75 39.51
CA LEU A 149 20.91 -3.35 39.72
C LEU A 149 20.44 -3.92 41.06
N SER A 150 20.39 -3.06 42.07
CA SER A 150 19.76 -3.33 43.37
C SER A 150 18.25 -3.54 43.19
N PRO A 151 17.61 -4.47 43.92
CA PRO A 151 16.17 -4.72 43.79
C PRO A 151 15.35 -3.54 44.35
N LEU A 152 14.43 -3.03 43.52
CA LEU A 152 13.38 -2.10 43.95
C LEU A 152 12.32 -2.86 44.77
N THR A 153 11.99 -2.33 45.95
CA THR A 153 10.94 -2.82 46.84
C THR A 153 9.54 -2.58 46.25
N PRO A 154 8.55 -3.48 46.46
CA PRO A 154 7.20 -3.28 45.95
C PRO A 154 6.42 -2.28 46.81
N THR A 155 5.93 -1.20 46.20
CA THR A 155 4.94 -0.31 46.82
C THR A 155 3.55 -0.95 46.76
N HIS A 156 2.92 -1.02 47.94
CA HIS A 156 1.56 -1.47 48.20
C HIS A 156 0.55 -0.51 47.56
N CYS A 157 -0.37 -1.01 46.73
CA CYS A 157 -1.51 -0.24 46.23
C CYS A 157 -2.74 -0.57 47.08
N HIS A 158 -3.14 0.36 47.95
CA HIS A 158 -4.43 0.35 48.62
C HIS A 158 -5.53 0.74 47.62
N SER A 159 -6.56 -0.08 47.55
CA SER A 159 -7.82 0.19 46.85
C SER A 159 -8.81 0.85 47.80
N ASP A 160 -9.16 2.11 47.57
CA ASP A 160 -10.32 2.76 48.19
C ASP A 160 -11.32 3.15 47.09
N LEU A 161 -12.48 2.50 47.12
CA LEU A 161 -13.71 2.93 46.46
C LEU A 161 -14.51 3.78 47.45
N PRO A 162 -15.18 4.86 47.01
CA PRO A 162 -16.32 5.38 47.74
C PRO A 162 -17.66 5.05 47.06
N ILE A 163 -18.65 4.95 47.94
CA ILE A 163 -20.08 4.63 47.80
C ILE A 163 -20.82 5.67 46.95
#